data_AF-A0A819GY62-F1
#
_entry.id   AF-A0A819GY62-F1
#
_cell.length_a   1.000
_cell.length_b   1.000
_cell.length_c   1.000
_cell.angle_alpha   90.00
_cell.angle_beta   90.00
_cell.angle_gamma   90.00
#
_symmetry.space_group_name_H-M   'P 1'
#
loop_
_entity.id
_entity.type
_entity.pdbx_description
1 polymer ?
#
loop_
_entity_poly.entity_id
_entity_poly.type
_entity_poly.pdbx_seq_one_letter_code
_entity_poly.pdbx_strand_id
1 'polypeptide(L)'
;MHYFFVCFILIFFLGYSISSWSLITTDNQVSWNYSSDGSVTGDGSGLWTWQLLRDVTNFGVWKIFGQVDPIDGTNAYSVVTFILTILFVAISNVLLLNVLVALFNVTIENVQIQSHQIWRYQRFLLVNEYNNKPPLPPPFTTIYYLYTIVCYIIEKIRCYHQKCRH
;
A
#
# COMPACT_ATOMS: atom_id res chain seq x y z
N MET A 1 8.78 -12.76 -11.62
CA MET A 1 9.91 -12.08 -10.94
C MET A 1 9.52 -11.54 -9.57
N HIS A 2 8.48 -10.69 -9.43
CA HIS A 2 8.06 -10.15 -8.13
C HIS A 2 7.71 -11.22 -7.07
N TYR A 3 6.91 -12.25 -7.42
CA TYR A 3 6.56 -13.33 -6.48
C TYR A 3 7.75 -14.13 -5.98
N PHE A 4 8.75 -14.37 -6.84
CA PHE A 4 9.96 -15.11 -6.47
C PHE A 4 10.73 -14.38 -5.36
N PHE A 5 10.83 -13.05 -5.47
CA PHE A 5 11.51 -12.24 -4.45
C PHE A 5 10.74 -12.17 -3.13
N VAL A 6 9.41 -12.05 -3.19
CA VAL A 6 8.57 -12.09 -1.98
C VAL A 6 8.71 -13.45 -1.28
N CYS A 7 8.70 -14.55 -2.02
CA CYS A 7 8.96 -15.88 -1.46
C CYS A 7 10.36 -15.96 -0.82
N PHE A 8 11.38 -15.39 -1.46
CA PHE A 8 12.73 -15.34 -0.92
C PHE A 8 12.81 -14.56 0.41
N ILE A 9 12.15 -13.40 0.50
CA ILE A 9 12.03 -12.64 1.77
C ILE A 9 11.33 -13.48 2.84
N LEU A 10 10.23 -14.14 2.50
CA LEU A 10 9.47 -14.95 3.46
C LEU A 10 10.31 -16.13 3.99
N ILE A 11 11.07 -16.79 3.13
CA ILE A 11 11.99 -17.87 3.54
C ILE A 11 13.05 -17.34 4.50
N PHE A 12 13.68 -16.22 4.16
CA PHE A 12 14.72 -15.62 5.01
C PHE A 12 14.15 -15.14 6.36
N PHE A 13 12.95 -14.55 6.34
CA PHE A 13 12.23 -14.13 7.55
C PHE A 13 11.88 -15.30 8.46
N LEU A 14 11.34 -16.38 7.92
CA LEU A 14 11.02 -17.58 8.70
C LEU A 14 12.29 -18.21 9.28
N GLY A 15 13.37 -18.29 8.50
CA GLY A 15 14.66 -18.80 8.97
C GLY A 15 15.23 -18.00 10.15
N TYR A 16 15.21 -16.66 10.04
CA TYR A 16 15.59 -15.76 11.13
C TYR A 16 14.73 -15.97 12.38
N SER A 17 13.41 -16.03 12.20
CA SER A 17 12.44 -16.14 13.29
C SER A 17 12.63 -17.44 14.05
N ILE A 18 12.72 -18.58 13.35
CA ILE A 18 12.94 -19.90 13.95
C ILE A 18 14.27 -19.94 14.69
N SER A 19 15.34 -19.44 14.09
CA SER A 19 16.69 -19.45 14.68
C SER A 19 16.74 -18.62 15.96
N SER A 20 16.14 -17.42 15.93
CA SER A 20 16.15 -16.50 17.08
C SER A 20 15.26 -16.99 18.22
N TRP A 21 14.09 -17.57 17.89
CA TRP A 21 13.20 -18.19 18.87
C TRP A 21 13.88 -19.36 19.56
N SER A 22 14.52 -20.25 18.78
CA SER A 22 15.25 -21.40 19.30
C SER A 22 16.34 -20.99 20.28
N LEU A 23 17.11 -19.94 19.99
CA LEU A 23 18.24 -19.51 20.82
C LEU A 23 17.79 -19.06 22.22
N ILE A 24 16.62 -18.42 22.32
CA ILE A 24 16.07 -17.92 23.59
C ILE A 24 15.32 -19.01 24.36
N THR A 25 14.63 -19.91 23.65
CA THR A 25 14.01 -21.09 24.28
C THR A 25 15.05 -21.98 24.97
N THR A 26 16.28 -22.05 24.44
CA THR A 26 17.37 -22.81 25.08
C THR A 26 17.86 -22.18 26.39
N ASP A 27 17.87 -20.85 26.50
CA ASP A 27 18.27 -20.13 27.73
C ASP A 27 17.27 -20.35 28.87
N ASN A 28 15.97 -20.39 28.54
CA ASN A 28 14.88 -20.55 29.50
C ASN A 28 14.54 -22.01 29.87
N GLN A 29 15.48 -22.96 29.69
CA GLN A 29 15.37 -24.40 30.02
C GLN A 29 13.93 -24.94 29.95
N VAL A 30 13.51 -25.45 28.79
CA VAL A 30 12.30 -26.28 28.72
C VAL A 30 12.51 -27.50 29.62
N SER A 31 12.03 -27.45 30.85
CA SER A 31 12.15 -28.53 31.81
C SER A 31 11.22 -29.67 31.38
N TRP A 32 11.79 -30.75 30.84
CA TRP A 32 11.08 -32.01 30.74
C TRP A 32 10.99 -32.59 32.16
N ASN A 33 9.99 -32.17 32.93
CA ASN A 33 9.68 -32.82 34.20
C ASN A 33 9.17 -34.22 33.90
N TYR A 34 10.07 -35.20 34.00
CA TYR A 34 9.74 -36.61 34.08
C TYR A 34 9.15 -36.87 35.46
N SER A 35 7.82 -36.82 35.58
CA SER A 35 7.17 -37.30 36.78
C SER A 35 7.44 -38.79 36.94
N SER A 36 7.68 -39.24 38.16
CA SER A 36 7.89 -40.67 38.52
C SER A 36 6.71 -41.59 38.19
N ASP A 37 5.59 -41.02 37.71
CA ASP A 37 4.40 -41.68 37.15
C ASP A 37 4.49 -41.92 35.62
N GLY A 38 5.62 -41.60 34.99
CA GLY A 38 5.81 -41.72 33.54
C GLY A 38 5.08 -40.64 32.72
N SER A 39 4.38 -39.71 33.37
CA SER A 39 3.78 -38.54 32.74
C SER A 39 4.84 -37.45 32.51
N VAL A 40 5.12 -37.15 31.25
CA VAL A 40 5.97 -36.02 30.85
C VAL A 40 5.12 -34.77 30.89
N THR A 41 5.35 -33.90 31.89
CA THR A 41 4.73 -32.56 31.97
C THR A 41 5.66 -31.54 31.33
N GLY A 42 6.02 -31.78 30.07
CA GLY A 42 6.66 -30.77 29.22
C GLY A 42 5.64 -30.37 28.17
N ASP A 43 5.36 -29.08 28.05
CA ASP A 43 4.38 -28.55 27.10
C ASP A 43 4.94 -28.57 25.66
N GLY A 44 5.28 -29.77 25.17
CA GLY A 44 5.71 -30.03 23.80
C GLY A 44 4.54 -30.01 22.81
N SER A 45 3.31 -29.82 23.30
CA SER A 45 2.08 -29.77 22.50
C SER A 45 2.06 -28.58 21.55
N GLY A 46 2.74 -27.48 21.90
CA GLY A 46 2.89 -26.31 21.05
C GLY A 46 3.75 -26.57 19.80
N LEU A 47 4.77 -27.46 19.88
CA LEU A 47 5.90 -27.57 18.94
C LEU A 47 5.56 -27.85 17.47
N TRP A 48 4.37 -28.39 17.19
CA TRP A 48 3.92 -28.72 15.84
C TRP A 48 2.59 -28.07 15.46
N THR A 49 2.10 -27.14 16.28
CA THR A 49 0.81 -26.47 16.08
C THR A 49 0.98 -25.11 15.43
N TRP A 50 -0.12 -24.59 14.87
CA TRP A 50 -0.20 -23.21 14.37
C TRP A 50 0.15 -22.15 15.41
N GLN A 51 0.11 -22.49 16.70
CA GLN A 51 0.52 -21.59 17.78
C GLN A 51 2.02 -21.33 17.75
N LEU A 52 2.83 -22.37 17.53
CA LEU A 52 4.28 -22.20 17.40
C LEU A 52 4.66 -21.29 16.23
N LEU A 53 4.04 -21.49 15.07
CA LEU A 53 4.29 -20.63 13.92
C LEU A 53 3.91 -19.19 14.24
N ARG A 54 2.76 -18.97 14.88
CA ARG A 54 2.31 -17.65 15.33
C ARG A 54 3.33 -17.03 16.29
N ASP A 55 3.82 -17.77 17.27
CA ASP A 55 4.71 -17.24 18.31
C ASP A 55 6.09 -16.89 17.74
N VAL A 56 6.66 -17.79 16.94
CA VAL A 56 7.93 -17.59 16.23
C VAL A 56 7.84 -16.39 15.28
N THR A 57 6.78 -16.32 14.47
CA THR A 57 6.61 -15.23 13.50
C THR A 57 6.32 -13.90 14.18
N ASN A 58 5.46 -13.87 15.20
CA ASN A 58 5.21 -12.66 15.98
C ASN A 58 6.51 -12.16 16.59
N PHE A 59 7.31 -13.05 17.18
CA PHE A 59 8.61 -12.69 17.72
C PHE A 59 9.53 -12.03 16.69
N GLY A 60 9.62 -12.62 15.49
CA GLY A 60 10.38 -12.03 14.38
C GLY A 60 9.83 -10.67 13.93
N VAL A 61 8.50 -10.55 13.81
CA VAL A 61 7.81 -9.32 13.39
C VAL A 61 8.04 -8.17 14.37
N TRP A 62 7.86 -8.41 15.68
CA TRP A 62 8.06 -7.40 16.71
C TRP A 62 9.49 -6.83 16.68
N LYS A 63 10.49 -7.68 16.42
CA LYS A 63 11.89 -7.25 16.28
C LYS A 63 12.13 -6.37 15.06
N ILE A 64 11.44 -6.61 13.94
CA ILE A 64 11.49 -5.73 12.76
C ILE A 64 10.93 -4.35 13.09
N PHE A 65 9.87 -4.29 13.89
CA PHE A 65 9.25 -3.02 14.32
C PHE A 65 10.01 -2.31 15.47
N GLY A 66 11.17 -2.82 15.88
CA GLY A 66 12.02 -2.16 16.85
C GLY A 66 11.81 -2.61 18.30
N GLN A 67 10.96 -3.61 18.54
CA GLN A 67 10.86 -4.24 19.86
C GLN A 67 12.01 -5.25 20.02
N VAL A 68 13.17 -4.75 20.41
CA VAL A 68 14.35 -5.57 20.73
C VAL A 68 14.56 -5.62 22.23
N ASP A 69 14.81 -6.82 22.75
CA ASP A 69 15.10 -7.04 24.16
C ASP A 69 16.44 -6.39 24.53
N PRO A 70 16.57 -5.81 25.74
CA PRO A 70 17.83 -5.23 26.20
C PRO A 70 18.95 -6.29 26.27
N ILE A 71 20.18 -5.84 26.01
CA ILE A 71 21.36 -6.70 26.14
C ILE A 71 21.68 -6.80 27.63
N ASP A 72 21.33 -7.93 28.25
CA ASP A 72 21.54 -8.11 29.68
C ASP A 72 23.01 -8.43 30.04
N GLY A 73 23.87 -8.69 29.05
CA GLY A 73 25.33 -8.86 29.22
C GLY A 73 25.74 -10.08 30.05
N THR A 74 24.78 -10.74 30.70
CA THR A 74 24.93 -11.93 31.55
C THR A 74 24.97 -13.22 30.74
N ASN A 75 24.21 -13.28 29.64
CA ASN A 75 24.05 -14.47 28.82
C ASN A 75 24.66 -14.24 27.43
N ALA A 76 25.57 -15.12 27.00
CA ALA A 76 26.18 -15.07 25.67
C ALA A 76 25.12 -15.10 24.55
N TYR A 77 24.00 -15.78 24.79
CA TYR A 77 22.89 -15.91 23.85
C TYR A 77 22.20 -14.57 23.53
N SER A 78 22.04 -13.69 24.52
CA SER A 78 21.43 -12.36 24.34
C SER A 78 22.22 -11.52 23.34
N VAL A 79 23.55 -11.53 23.44
CA VAL A 79 24.45 -10.81 22.52
C VAL A 79 24.36 -11.40 21.11
N VAL A 80 24.33 -12.73 20.99
CA VAL A 80 24.22 -13.41 19.69
C VAL A 80 22.89 -13.08 19.01
N THR A 81 21.77 -13.14 19.74
CA THR A 81 20.46 -12.77 19.19
C THR A 81 20.43 -11.32 18.75
N PHE A 82 21.01 -10.40 19.54
CA PHE A 82 21.05 -8.98 19.20
C PHE A 82 21.82 -8.71 17.90
N ILE A 83 23.02 -9.29 17.76
CA ILE A 83 23.84 -9.18 16.54
C ILE A 83 23.09 -9.77 15.34
N LEU A 84 22.45 -10.92 15.52
CA LEU A 84 21.68 -11.60 14.49
C LEU A 84 20.47 -10.74 14.04
N THR A 85 19.78 -10.08 14.97
CA THR A 85 18.71 -9.12 14.67
C THR A 85 19.22 -7.93 13.85
N ILE A 86 20.35 -7.33 14.22
CA ILE A 86 20.92 -6.19 13.47
C ILE A 86 21.27 -6.59 12.03
N LEU A 87 21.98 -7.70 11.87
CA LEU A 87 22.38 -8.20 10.55
C LEU A 87 21.15 -8.53 9.70
N PHE A 88 20.14 -9.16 10.29
CA PHE A 88 18.89 -9.48 9.61
C PHE A 88 18.15 -8.22 9.14
N VAL A 89 18.00 -7.20 10.00
CA VAL A 89 17.33 -5.94 9.64
C VAL A 89 18.10 -5.21 8.53
N ALA A 90 19.44 -5.19 8.59
CA ALA A 90 20.26 -4.59 7.55
C ALA A 90 20.07 -5.28 6.18
N ILE A 91 20.17 -6.62 6.16
CA ILE A 91 20.02 -7.41 4.93
C ILE A 91 18.60 -7.29 4.37
N SER A 92 17.58 -7.43 5.22
CA SER A 92 16.17 -7.35 4.82
C SER A 92 15.80 -5.95 4.31
N ASN A 93 16.34 -4.88 4.88
CA ASN A 93 16.07 -3.52 4.42
C ASN A 93 16.67 -3.26 3.03
N VAL A 94 17.90 -3.71 2.76
CA VAL A 94 18.50 -3.60 1.42
C VAL A 94 17.68 -4.40 0.39
N LEU A 95 17.28 -5.62 0.74
CA LEU A 95 16.42 -6.46 -0.11
C LEU A 95 15.05 -5.79 -0.35
N LEU A 96 14.40 -5.31 0.70
CA LEU A 96 13.07 -4.71 0.64
C LEU A 96 13.06 -3.40 -0.15
N LEU A 97 14.04 -2.52 0.07
CA LEU A 97 14.19 -1.27 -0.68
C LEU A 97 14.43 -1.54 -2.16
N ASN A 98 15.25 -2.53 -2.51
CA ASN A 98 15.49 -2.89 -3.91
C ASN A 98 14.20 -3.28 -4.64
N VAL A 99 13.30 -3.99 -3.98
CA VAL A 99 12.00 -4.34 -4.59
C VAL A 99 10.98 -3.23 -4.51
N LEU A 100 10.94 -2.44 -3.44
CA LEU A 100 10.04 -1.30 -3.34
C LEU A 100 10.32 -0.29 -4.46
N VAL A 101 11.60 0.03 -4.68
CA VAL A 101 12.02 0.93 -5.77
C VAL A 101 11.67 0.33 -7.13
N ALA A 102 11.92 -0.97 -7.35
CA ALA A 102 11.56 -1.64 -8.59
C ALA A 102 10.05 -1.59 -8.87
N LEU A 103 9.21 -1.81 -7.84
CA LEU A 103 7.76 -1.75 -7.95
C LEU A 103 7.29 -0.33 -8.25
N PHE A 104 7.81 0.67 -7.53
CA PHE A 104 7.47 2.05 -7.77
C PHE A 104 7.87 2.50 -9.17
N ASN A 105 9.04 2.10 -9.67
CA ASN A 105 9.43 2.42 -11.04
C ASN A 105 8.41 1.88 -12.07
N VAL A 106 7.97 0.63 -11.91
CA VAL A 106 6.96 0.02 -12.78
C VAL A 106 5.59 0.70 -12.65
N THR A 107 5.13 0.96 -11.43
CA THR A 107 3.83 1.60 -11.20
C THR A 107 3.83 3.04 -11.69
N ILE A 108 4.89 3.80 -11.42
CA ILE A 108 5.04 5.18 -11.90
C ILE A 108 4.99 5.19 -13.42
N GLU A 109 5.75 4.35 -14.11
CA GLU A 109 5.72 4.31 -15.58
C GLU A 109 4.31 4.03 -16.12
N ASN A 110 3.65 3.00 -15.60
CA ASN A 110 2.28 2.65 -16.01
C ASN A 110 1.27 3.77 -15.71
N VAL A 111 1.34 4.35 -14.52
CA VAL A 111 0.46 5.45 -14.10
C VAL A 111 0.73 6.71 -14.92
N GLN A 112 1.98 7.02 -15.24
CA GLN A 112 2.33 8.17 -16.09
C GLN A 112 1.71 8.03 -17.48
N ILE A 113 1.82 6.85 -18.10
CA ILE A 113 1.22 6.58 -19.42
C ILE A 113 -0.30 6.75 -19.36
N GLN A 114 -0.97 6.13 -18.40
CA GLN A 114 -2.43 6.22 -18.25
C GLN A 114 -2.89 7.64 -17.92
N SER A 115 -2.21 8.32 -17.00
CA SER A 115 -2.53 9.70 -16.59
C SER A 115 -2.38 10.67 -17.75
N HIS A 116 -1.37 10.49 -18.60
CA HIS A 116 -1.19 11.33 -19.78
C HIS A 116 -2.33 11.16 -20.81
N GLN A 117 -2.83 9.93 -21.00
CA GLN A 117 -4.00 9.68 -21.84
C GLN A 117 -5.26 10.33 -21.26
N ILE A 118 -5.49 10.18 -19.95
CA ILE A 118 -6.63 10.79 -19.25
C ILE A 118 -6.55 12.32 -19.34
N TRP A 119 -5.38 12.91 -19.10
CA TRP A 119 -5.19 14.36 -19.20
C TRP A 119 -5.47 14.89 -20.62
N ARG A 120 -4.99 14.17 -21.66
CA ARG A 120 -5.29 14.52 -23.06
C ARG A 120 -6.77 14.41 -23.37
N TYR A 121 -7.43 13.37 -22.86
CA TYR A 121 -8.87 13.18 -23.04
C TYR A 121 -9.69 14.25 -22.31
N GLN A 122 -9.36 14.55 -21.05
CA GLN A 122 -9.96 15.63 -20.27
C GLN A 122 -9.76 16.98 -20.97
N ARG A 123 -8.56 17.24 -21.50
CA ARG A 123 -8.28 18.48 -22.26
C ARG A 123 -9.07 18.55 -23.56
N PHE A 124 -9.21 17.44 -24.28
CA PHE A 124 -10.04 17.38 -25.48
C PHE A 124 -11.51 17.64 -25.15
N LEU A 125 -12.06 16.97 -24.12
CA LEU A 125 -13.44 17.17 -23.69
C LEU A 125 -13.70 18.61 -23.29
N LEU A 126 -12.77 19.21 -22.53
CA LEU A 126 -12.87 20.60 -22.11
C LEU A 126 -12.93 21.54 -23.32
N VAL A 127 -12.03 21.39 -24.29
CA VAL A 127 -12.02 22.21 -25.51
C VAL A 127 -13.27 21.96 -26.36
N ASN A 128 -13.72 20.71 -26.48
CA ASN A 128 -14.95 20.36 -27.19
C ASN A 128 -16.19 20.98 -26.54
N GLU A 129 -16.23 21.05 -25.20
CA GLU A 129 -17.30 21.71 -24.47
C GLU A 129 -17.26 23.24 -24.65
N TYR A 130 -16.06 23.84 -24.72
CA TYR A 130 -15.91 25.27 -25.03
C TYR A 130 -16.26 25.62 -26.49
N ASN A 131 -16.04 24.74 -27.46
CA ASN A 131 -16.42 25.00 -28.86
C ASN A 131 -17.93 25.01 -29.08
N ASN A 132 -18.68 24.24 -28.29
CA ASN A 132 -20.14 24.12 -28.42
C ASN A 132 -20.92 25.11 -27.53
N LYS A 133 -20.23 25.91 -26.71
CA LYS A 133 -20.82 26.97 -25.87
C LYS A 133 -20.27 28.32 -26.34
N PRO A 134 -21.08 29.39 -26.46
CA PRO A 134 -20.56 30.71 -26.76
C PRO A 134 -19.51 31.12 -25.70
N PRO A 135 -18.40 31.76 -26.10
CA PRO A 135 -17.11 31.74 -25.40
C PRO A 135 -17.04 32.78 -24.28
N LEU A 136 -18.00 32.78 -23.35
CA LEU A 136 -18.00 33.76 -22.27
C LEU A 136 -18.15 33.12 -20.89
N PRO A 137 -17.40 33.63 -19.89
CA PRO A 137 -17.42 33.12 -18.52
C PRO A 137 -18.85 33.17 -17.95
N PRO A 138 -19.14 32.40 -16.89
CA PRO A 138 -20.47 32.27 -16.28
C PRO A 138 -21.33 33.55 -16.12
N PRO A 139 -20.79 34.78 -15.94
CA PRO A 139 -21.62 36.00 -15.91
C PRO A 139 -22.20 36.49 -17.25
N PHE A 140 -21.72 36.04 -18.41
CA PHE A 140 -22.06 36.67 -19.71
C PHE A 140 -22.93 35.81 -20.65
N THR A 141 -23.21 34.57 -20.29
CA THR A 141 -24.17 33.69 -21.01
C THR A 141 -25.58 34.29 -21.06
N THR A 142 -25.98 35.06 -20.03
CA THR A 142 -27.31 35.70 -19.95
C THR A 142 -27.54 36.74 -21.05
N ILE A 143 -26.52 37.49 -21.46
CA ILE A 143 -26.64 38.55 -22.49
C ILE A 143 -26.87 37.94 -23.88
N TYR A 144 -26.24 36.80 -24.18
CA TYR A 144 -26.43 36.09 -25.45
C TYR A 144 -27.85 35.54 -25.61
N TYR A 145 -28.42 34.94 -24.56
CA TYR A 145 -29.82 34.50 -24.57
C TYR A 145 -30.78 35.69 -24.70
N LEU A 146 -30.52 36.81 -24.01
CA LEU A 146 -31.31 38.04 -24.13
C LEU A 146 -31.33 38.60 -25.56
N TYR A 147 -30.17 38.71 -26.21
CA TYR A 147 -30.09 39.22 -27.59
C TYR A 147 -30.86 38.32 -28.58
N THR A 148 -30.75 37.00 -28.41
CA THR A 148 -31.46 36.02 -29.25
C THR A 148 -32.98 36.13 -29.08
N ILE A 149 -33.47 36.30 -27.84
CA ILE A 149 -34.90 36.50 -27.55
C ILE A 149 -35.40 37.82 -28.16
N VAL A 150 -34.63 38.90 -28.04
CA VAL A 150 -35.00 40.22 -28.58
C VAL A 150 -35.08 40.19 -30.11
N CYS A 151 -34.10 39.60 -30.79
CA CYS A 151 -34.15 39.43 -32.25
C CYS A 151 -35.37 38.60 -32.70
N TYR A 152 -35.68 37.51 -32.00
CA TYR A 152 -36.83 36.67 -32.31
C TYR A 152 -38.16 37.43 -32.14
N ILE A 153 -38.28 38.23 -31.08
CA ILE A 153 -39.47 39.07 -30.84
C ILE A 153 -39.61 40.13 -31.94
N ILE A 154 -38.50 40.78 -32.35
CA ILE A 154 -38.52 41.79 -33.42
C ILE A 154 -38.95 41.18 -34.76
N GLU A 155 -38.43 40.01 -35.13
CA GLU A 155 -38.84 39.32 -36.35
C GLU A 155 -40.31 38.91 -36.31
N LYS A 156 -40.78 38.39 -35.16
CA LYS A 156 -42.17 38.00 -35.01
C LYS A 156 -43.12 39.20 -35.10
N ILE A 157 -42.76 40.34 -34.53
CA ILE A 157 -43.51 41.61 -34.63
C ILE A 157 -43.51 42.11 -36.08
N ARG A 158 -42.37 42.02 -36.78
CA ARG A 158 -42.26 42.43 -38.19
C ARG A 158 -43.15 41.58 -39.10
N CYS A 159 -43.19 40.27 -38.88
CA CYS A 159 -44.11 39.35 -39.56
C CYS A 159 -45.58 39.61 -39.21
N TYR A 160 -45.89 39.98 -37.96
CA TYR A 160 -47.25 40.34 -37.55
C TYR A 160 -47.72 41.64 -38.23
N HIS A 161 -46.86 42.65 -38.26
CA HIS A 161 -47.14 43.94 -38.89
C HIS A 161 -47.32 43.81 -40.41
N GLN A 162 -46.56 42.94 -41.07
CA GLN A 162 -46.70 42.70 -42.51
C GLN A 162 -48.00 41.96 -42.86
N LYS A 163 -48.56 41.17 -41.94
CA LYS A 163 -49.85 40.50 -42.11
C LYS A 163 -51.08 41.39 -41.89
N CYS A 164 -50.93 42.54 -41.21
CA CYS A 164 -52.00 43.54 -41.05
C CYS A 164 -52.03 44.63 -42.15
N ARG A 165 -51.06 44.61 -43.08
CA ARG A 165 -50.98 45.56 -44.22
C ARG A 165 -51.55 44.99 -45.52
N HIS A 166 -51.89 43.70 -45.57
CA HIS A 166 -52.69 43.07 -46.62
C HIS A 166 -54.12 42.87 -46.14
#